data_AF-B1FPY9-F1
#
_entry.id   AF-B1FPY9-F1
#
_cell.length_a   1.000
_cell.length_b   1.000
_cell.length_c   1.000
_cell.angle_alpha   90.00
_cell.angle_beta   90.00
_cell.angle_gamma   90.00
#
_symmetry.space_group_name_H-M   'P 1'
#
loop_
_entity.id
_entity.type
_entity.pdbx_description
1 polymer ?
#
loop_
_entity_poly.entity_id
_entity_poly.type
_entity_poly.pdbx_seq_one_letter_code
_entity_poly.pdbx_strand_id
1 'polypeptide(L)'
;MVGGVAWGIASGVGVGWLLGLAAARLVAFLRSRHGQALGLEGFFALGLIMLSYGAALAVHGYGFLAVFAAGVAMRRVEHRTSGRKTSKETVGVVDSEDVEATSTNPDKAHAFVAESVMGFTIELEHIAEAVLILLIGALVSRYWADMLTWTGAAVVAALLFVIRPAAIQLALIGSRASRHQRRLISWFGIRGVGSLYYLMLSLEQGPRAELLPLVPWVLAIVAVSIVLHGISATPLMRRYA
;
A
#
# COMPACT_ATOMS: atom_id res chain seq x y z
N MET A 1 -21.92 9.03 -14.73
CA MET A 1 -21.25 8.18 -13.71
C MET A 1 -20.06 7.40 -14.29
N VAL A 2 -20.24 6.59 -15.33
CA VAL A 2 -19.15 5.74 -15.90
C VAL A 2 -17.98 6.54 -16.48
N GLY A 3 -18.24 7.63 -17.21
CA GLY A 3 -17.18 8.45 -17.82
C GLY A 3 -16.23 9.10 -16.80
N GLY A 4 -16.76 9.57 -15.68
CA GLY A 4 -15.94 10.15 -14.59
C GLY A 4 -15.07 9.11 -13.91
N VAL A 5 -15.58 7.89 -13.70
CA VAL A 5 -14.79 6.78 -13.14
C VAL A 5 -13.67 6.36 -14.09
N ALA A 6 -13.99 6.19 -15.38
CA ALA A 6 -13.01 5.83 -16.40
C ALA A 6 -11.91 6.90 -16.51
N TRP A 7 -12.29 8.17 -16.52
CA TRP A 7 -11.34 9.29 -16.49
C TRP A 7 -10.48 9.24 -15.23
N GLY A 8 -11.08 9.11 -14.05
CA GLY A 8 -10.35 9.10 -12.78
C GLY A 8 -9.29 7.99 -12.72
N ILE A 9 -9.62 6.81 -13.28
CA ILE A 9 -8.68 5.69 -13.41
C ILE A 9 -7.57 6.05 -14.40
N ALA A 10 -7.92 6.46 -15.62
CA ALA A 10 -6.96 6.73 -16.68
C ALA A 10 -6.00 7.87 -16.32
N SER A 11 -6.51 8.97 -15.77
CA SER A 11 -5.72 10.12 -15.35
C SER A 11 -4.84 9.78 -14.14
N GLY A 12 -5.36 9.05 -13.15
CA GLY A 12 -4.58 8.57 -12.01
C GLY A 12 -3.38 7.72 -12.46
N VAL A 13 -3.62 6.68 -13.27
CA VAL A 13 -2.54 5.83 -13.81
C VAL A 13 -1.58 6.65 -14.67
N GLY A 14 -2.08 7.49 -15.57
CA GLY A 14 -1.27 8.29 -16.49
C GLY A 14 -0.35 9.26 -15.77
N VAL A 15 -0.89 10.06 -14.85
CA VAL A 15 -0.13 11.04 -14.04
C VAL A 15 0.93 10.33 -13.20
N GLY A 16 0.53 9.28 -12.48
CA GLY A 16 1.44 8.49 -11.66
C GLY A 16 2.58 7.90 -12.47
N TRP A 17 2.27 7.27 -13.59
CA TRP A 17 3.26 6.65 -14.47
C TRP A 17 4.28 7.67 -15.00
N LEU A 18 3.80 8.81 -15.49
CA LEU A 18 4.67 9.88 -16.01
C LEU A 18 5.59 10.43 -14.93
N LEU A 19 5.06 10.72 -13.74
CA LEU A 19 5.85 11.22 -12.62
C LEU A 19 6.85 10.20 -12.10
N GLY A 20 6.49 8.92 -12.02
CA GLY A 20 7.41 7.84 -11.64
C GLY A 20 8.56 7.66 -12.63
N LEU A 21 8.28 7.76 -13.94
CA LEU A 21 9.34 7.76 -14.97
C LEU A 21 10.23 9.00 -14.89
N ALA A 22 9.64 10.18 -14.70
CA ALA A 22 10.39 11.43 -14.57
C ALA A 22 11.29 11.42 -13.33
N ALA A 23 10.76 10.96 -12.20
CA ALA A 23 11.47 10.73 -10.96
C ALA A 23 12.68 9.80 -11.15
N ALA A 24 12.46 8.61 -11.74
CA ALA A 24 13.54 7.66 -11.99
C ALA A 24 14.65 8.24 -12.89
N ARG A 25 14.29 8.98 -13.94
CA ARG A 25 15.24 9.65 -14.84
C ARG A 25 15.98 10.81 -14.16
N LEU A 26 15.28 11.60 -13.35
CA LEU A 26 15.86 12.72 -12.62
C LEU A 26 16.91 12.22 -11.62
N VAL A 27 16.59 11.16 -10.87
CA VAL A 27 17.54 10.50 -9.97
C VAL A 27 18.76 9.99 -10.73
N ALA A 28 18.56 9.33 -11.89
CA ALA A 28 19.66 8.87 -12.75
C ALA A 28 20.58 10.04 -13.15
N PHE A 29 19.97 11.12 -13.63
CA PHE A 29 20.66 12.28 -14.15
C PHE A 29 21.46 13.00 -13.06
N LEU A 30 20.83 13.33 -11.93
CA LEU A 30 21.46 14.05 -10.83
C LEU A 30 22.68 13.29 -10.32
N ARG A 31 22.57 11.98 -10.18
CA ARG A 31 23.67 11.13 -9.69
C ARG A 31 24.80 11.00 -10.70
N SER A 32 24.50 10.82 -11.98
CA SER A 32 25.51 10.75 -13.05
C SER A 32 26.34 12.04 -13.20
N ARG A 33 25.73 13.20 -12.90
CA ARG A 33 26.34 14.51 -13.14
C ARG A 33 26.98 15.13 -11.90
N HIS A 34 26.45 14.86 -10.70
CA HIS A 34 26.89 15.53 -9.48
C HIS A 34 27.49 14.58 -8.43
N GLY A 35 27.48 13.26 -8.65
CA GLY A 35 28.08 12.28 -7.72
C GLY A 35 27.50 12.29 -6.31
N GLN A 36 26.40 13.02 -6.07
CA GLN A 36 25.79 13.13 -4.75
C GLN A 36 25.05 11.84 -4.40
N ALA A 37 25.47 11.20 -3.30
CA ALA A 37 24.57 10.41 -2.49
C ALA A 37 23.50 11.37 -1.99
N LEU A 38 22.27 11.25 -2.52
CA LEU A 38 21.15 12.04 -2.07
C LEU A 38 20.88 11.61 -0.61
N GLY A 39 21.48 12.28 0.37
CA GLY A 39 21.26 12.00 1.82
C GLY A 39 19.81 12.18 2.29
N LEU A 40 18.87 12.36 1.36
CA LEU A 40 17.44 12.60 1.54
C LEU A 40 16.60 11.64 0.67
N GLU A 41 17.13 10.48 0.26
CA GLU A 41 16.40 9.49 -0.55
C GLU A 41 15.04 9.08 0.04
N GLY A 42 14.91 9.03 1.37
CA GLY A 42 13.61 8.83 2.03
C GLY A 42 12.59 9.96 1.77
N PHE A 43 13.04 11.22 1.81
CA PHE A 43 12.18 12.37 1.49
C PHE A 43 11.80 12.44 0.01
N PHE A 44 12.62 11.88 -0.87
CA PHE A 44 12.27 11.75 -2.28
C PHE A 44 11.01 10.88 -2.46
N ALA A 45 10.91 9.77 -1.72
CA ALA A 45 9.73 8.91 -1.73
C ALA A 45 8.47 9.69 -1.32
N LEU A 46 8.56 10.41 -0.20
CA LEU A 46 7.46 11.22 0.31
C LEU A 46 7.06 12.32 -0.68
N GLY A 47 8.05 13.01 -1.26
CA GLY A 47 7.83 14.02 -2.29
C GLY A 47 7.13 13.45 -3.52
N LEU A 48 7.53 12.27 -4.00
CA LEU A 48 6.88 11.59 -5.13
C LEU A 48 5.46 11.16 -4.78
N ILE A 49 5.22 10.64 -3.57
CA ILE A 49 3.87 10.29 -3.08
C ILE A 49 2.99 11.54 -3.08
N MET A 50 3.42 12.63 -2.43
CA MET A 50 2.62 13.86 -2.33
C MET A 50 2.39 14.51 -3.69
N LEU A 51 3.43 14.58 -4.54
CA LEU A 51 3.34 15.16 -5.87
C LEU A 51 2.41 14.36 -6.78
N SER A 52 2.54 13.03 -6.81
CA SER A 52 1.68 12.18 -7.64
C SER A 52 0.23 12.19 -7.16
N TYR A 53 0.00 12.18 -5.85
CA TYR A 53 -1.33 12.28 -5.28
C TYR A 53 -1.98 13.65 -5.60
N GLY A 54 -1.27 14.74 -5.34
CA GLY A 54 -1.76 16.10 -5.58
C GLY A 54 -1.99 16.42 -7.06
N ALA A 55 -1.05 16.01 -7.93
CA ALA A 55 -1.19 16.21 -9.38
C ALA A 55 -2.37 15.42 -9.95
N ALA A 56 -2.62 14.20 -9.45
CA ALA A 56 -3.80 13.44 -9.86
C ALA A 56 -5.09 14.12 -9.41
N LEU A 57 -5.17 14.62 -8.17
CA LEU A 57 -6.34 15.36 -7.69
C LEU A 57 -6.62 16.62 -8.52
N ALA A 58 -5.58 17.34 -8.94
CA ALA A 58 -5.72 18.55 -9.76
C ALA A 58 -6.39 18.30 -11.12
N VAL A 59 -6.33 17.07 -11.64
CA VAL A 59 -6.99 16.65 -12.89
C VAL A 59 -8.21 15.76 -12.65
N HIS A 60 -8.76 15.76 -11.42
CA HIS A 60 -9.86 14.90 -10.99
C HIS A 60 -9.59 13.39 -11.16
N GLY A 61 -8.33 13.00 -10.97
CA GLY A 61 -7.85 11.62 -10.97
C GLY A 61 -7.83 10.98 -9.59
N TYR A 62 -7.72 9.64 -9.57
CA TYR A 62 -7.59 8.90 -8.31
C TYR A 62 -6.16 8.96 -7.77
N GLY A 63 -5.94 9.74 -6.71
CA GLY A 63 -4.62 9.95 -6.09
C GLY A 63 -3.92 8.67 -5.65
N PHE A 64 -4.63 7.74 -4.99
CA PHE A 64 -4.03 6.44 -4.60
C PHE A 64 -3.52 5.64 -5.80
N LEU A 65 -4.25 5.69 -6.92
CA LEU A 65 -3.89 4.98 -8.13
C LEU A 65 -2.66 5.63 -8.79
N ALA A 66 -2.54 6.95 -8.70
CA ALA A 66 -1.37 7.68 -9.17
C ALA A 66 -0.12 7.35 -8.35
N VAL A 67 -0.21 7.36 -7.02
CA VAL A 67 0.91 6.97 -6.14
C VAL A 67 1.35 5.54 -6.44
N PHE A 68 0.40 4.61 -6.56
CA PHE A 68 0.68 3.22 -6.92
C PHE A 68 1.37 3.10 -8.29
N ALA A 69 0.82 3.77 -9.30
CA ALA A 69 1.39 3.76 -10.66
C ALA A 69 2.79 4.39 -10.71
N ALA A 70 3.05 5.43 -9.92
CA ALA A 70 4.38 6.05 -9.79
C ALA A 70 5.41 5.06 -9.22
N GLY A 71 5.06 4.36 -8.14
CA GLY A 71 5.92 3.33 -7.55
C GLY A 71 6.22 2.19 -8.52
N VAL A 72 5.19 1.69 -9.24
CA VAL A 72 5.37 0.63 -10.26
C VAL A 72 6.25 1.12 -11.43
N ALA A 73 6.03 2.34 -11.91
CA ALA A 73 6.81 2.92 -13.00
C ALA A 73 8.28 3.08 -12.63
N MET A 74 8.55 3.60 -11.42
CA MET A 74 9.90 3.75 -10.88
C MET A 74 10.61 2.40 -10.77
N ARG A 75 9.95 1.40 -10.16
CA ARG A 75 10.48 0.04 -10.00
C ARG A 75 10.72 -0.66 -11.34
N ARG A 76 9.95 -0.34 -12.38
CA ARG A 76 10.16 -0.87 -13.73
C ARG A 76 11.44 -0.35 -14.40
N VAL A 77 11.79 0.92 -14.18
CA VAL A 77 13.02 1.52 -14.73
C VAL A 77 14.25 0.93 -14.04
N GLU A 78 14.16 0.73 -12.73
CA GLU A 78 15.19 0.06 -11.94
C GLU A 78 15.43 -1.39 -12.41
N HIS A 79 14.37 -2.20 -12.53
CA HIS A 79 14.49 -3.60 -13.00
C HIS A 79 15.06 -3.75 -14.42
N ARG A 80 14.91 -2.74 -15.28
CA ARG A 80 15.52 -2.76 -16.62
C ARG A 80 17.02 -2.46 -16.61
N THR A 81 17.50 -1.76 -15.58
CA THR A 81 18.88 -1.29 -15.47
C THR A 81 19.74 -2.27 -14.67
N SER A 82 19.22 -2.84 -13.57
CA SER A 82 19.97 -3.79 -12.72
C SER A 82 19.98 -5.25 -13.23
N GLY A 83 19.33 -5.56 -14.35
CA GLY A 83 19.20 -6.93 -14.85
C GLY A 83 18.42 -7.85 -13.90
N ARG A 84 18.27 -9.13 -14.25
CA ARG A 84 17.49 -10.15 -13.51
C ARG A 84 18.16 -10.58 -12.19
N LYS A 85 18.66 -9.64 -11.39
CA LYS A 85 19.09 -9.84 -10.01
C LYS A 85 18.18 -8.99 -9.12
N THR A 86 17.69 -9.59 -8.04
CA THR A 86 16.79 -8.90 -7.10
C THR A 86 17.55 -7.72 -6.48
N SER A 87 16.90 -6.62 -6.05
CA SER A 87 17.60 -5.47 -5.47
C SER A 87 18.52 -5.91 -4.32
N LYS A 88 18.04 -6.81 -3.44
CA LYS A 88 18.85 -7.51 -2.41
C LYS A 88 20.03 -8.37 -2.91
N GLU A 89 19.97 -8.96 -4.09
CA GLU A 89 21.08 -9.73 -4.68
C GLU A 89 22.11 -8.83 -5.40
N THR A 90 21.65 -7.69 -5.93
CA THR A 90 22.52 -6.70 -6.59
C THR A 90 23.26 -5.86 -5.57
N VAL A 91 22.59 -5.59 -4.45
CA VAL A 91 23.14 -5.02 -3.21
C VAL A 91 23.94 -6.07 -2.41
N GLY A 92 23.86 -7.37 -2.75
CA GLY A 92 24.35 -8.52 -1.96
C GLY A 92 25.84 -8.61 -1.62
N VAL A 93 26.63 -7.56 -1.89
CA VAL A 93 27.94 -7.31 -1.28
C VAL A 93 28.06 -5.79 -1.11
N VAL A 94 27.35 -5.22 -0.12
CA VAL A 94 27.71 -3.89 0.41
C VAL A 94 28.68 -4.17 1.52
N ASP A 95 29.94 -3.84 1.31
CA ASP A 95 30.89 -3.72 2.40
C ASP A 95 30.41 -2.56 3.27
N SER A 96 29.97 -2.84 4.49
CA SER A 96 29.43 -1.83 5.41
C SER A 96 30.46 -0.75 5.77
N GLU A 97 31.72 -0.97 5.41
CA GLU A 97 32.83 -0.05 5.64
C GLU A 97 33.04 0.97 4.50
N ASP A 98 32.53 0.75 3.28
CA ASP A 98 32.74 1.66 2.13
C ASP A 98 31.44 1.97 1.34
N VAL A 99 30.57 2.75 1.99
CA VAL A 99 29.34 3.34 1.41
C VAL A 99 29.66 4.21 0.17
N GLU A 100 30.86 4.80 0.12
CA GLU A 100 31.27 5.75 -0.91
C GLU A 100 31.64 5.06 -2.24
N ALA A 101 32.28 3.88 -2.21
CA ALA A 101 32.67 3.11 -3.39
C ALA A 101 31.50 2.40 -4.08
N THR A 102 30.45 2.07 -3.32
CA THR A 102 29.21 1.47 -3.87
C THR A 102 28.30 2.54 -4.51
N SER A 103 28.49 3.81 -4.17
CA SER A 103 27.63 4.93 -4.59
C SER A 103 27.86 5.42 -6.03
N THR A 104 29.04 5.19 -6.59
CA THR A 104 29.50 5.76 -7.87
C THR A 104 29.28 4.86 -9.08
N ASN A 105 28.85 3.61 -8.90
CA ASN A 105 28.61 2.69 -10.00
C ASN A 105 27.17 2.85 -10.55
N PRO A 106 26.98 3.30 -11.81
CA PRO A 106 25.66 3.61 -12.37
C PRO A 106 24.64 2.47 -12.28
N ASP A 107 25.10 1.23 -12.36
CA ASP A 107 24.25 0.03 -12.34
C ASP A 107 23.73 -0.33 -10.92
N LYS A 108 24.40 0.13 -9.86
CA LYS A 108 24.02 -0.10 -8.45
C LYS A 108 23.26 1.07 -7.83
N ALA A 109 23.35 2.25 -8.44
CA ALA A 109 22.75 3.48 -7.96
C ALA A 109 21.22 3.42 -7.86
N HIS A 110 20.57 2.84 -8.87
CA HIS A 110 19.12 2.70 -8.91
C HIS A 110 18.58 1.74 -7.84
N ALA A 111 19.28 0.63 -7.64
CA ALA A 111 18.96 -0.36 -6.62
C ALA A 111 19.10 0.23 -5.21
N PHE A 112 20.17 0.99 -4.96
CA PHE A 112 20.38 1.66 -3.67
C PHE A 112 19.26 2.65 -3.34
N VAL A 113 18.90 3.55 -4.28
CA VAL A 113 17.83 4.54 -4.04
C VAL A 113 16.49 3.84 -3.77
N ALA A 114 16.17 2.80 -4.52
CA ALA A 114 14.94 2.06 -4.29
C ALA A 114 14.94 1.34 -2.93
N GLU A 115 16.06 0.75 -2.53
CA GLU A 115 16.20 0.12 -1.21
C GLU A 115 16.09 1.15 -0.08
N SER A 116 16.75 2.31 -0.18
CA SER A 116 16.64 3.41 0.79
C SER A 116 15.22 3.96 0.88
N VAL A 117 14.57 4.19 -0.28
CA VAL A 117 13.16 4.62 -0.38
C VAL A 117 12.24 3.59 0.27
N MET A 118 12.44 2.30 0.00
CA MET A 118 11.65 1.22 0.59
C MET A 118 11.87 1.15 2.11
N GLY A 119 13.11 1.21 2.59
CA GLY A 119 13.43 1.20 4.01
C GLY A 119 12.74 2.32 4.78
N PHE A 120 12.88 3.56 4.31
CA PHE A 120 12.20 4.71 4.90
C PHE A 120 10.67 4.60 4.83
N THR A 121 10.13 4.11 3.71
CA THR A 121 8.67 3.92 3.57
C THR A 121 8.14 2.88 4.55
N ILE A 122 8.88 1.79 4.78
CA ILE A 122 8.53 0.74 5.75
C ILE A 122 8.57 1.31 7.17
N GLU A 123 9.57 2.14 7.52
CA GLU A 123 9.61 2.80 8.82
C GLU A 123 8.40 3.73 9.03
N LEU A 124 8.05 4.53 8.03
CA LEU A 124 6.85 5.37 8.08
C LEU A 124 5.57 4.54 8.17
N GLU A 125 5.51 3.41 7.47
CA GLU A 125 4.39 2.47 7.52
C GLU A 125 4.22 1.92 8.94
N HIS A 126 5.30 1.45 9.58
CA HIS A 126 5.24 0.96 10.95
C HIS A 126 4.78 2.03 11.95
N ILE A 127 5.25 3.28 11.81
CA ILE A 127 4.80 4.40 12.65
C ILE A 127 3.31 4.67 12.41
N ALA A 128 2.89 4.76 11.15
CA ALA A 128 1.50 5.00 10.78
C ALA A 128 0.58 3.87 11.27
N GLU A 129 1.00 2.62 11.15
CA GLU A 129 0.27 1.46 11.65
C GLU A 129 0.16 1.47 13.18
N ALA A 130 1.24 1.77 13.90
CA ALA A 130 1.21 1.87 15.36
C ALA A 130 0.24 2.95 15.84
N VAL A 131 0.29 4.15 15.22
CA VAL A 131 -0.64 5.24 15.49
C VAL A 131 -2.08 4.82 15.17
N LEU A 132 -2.30 4.17 14.02
CA LEU A 132 -3.62 3.74 13.61
C LEU A 132 -4.20 2.67 14.53
N ILE A 133 -3.41 1.68 14.95
CA ILE A 133 -3.82 0.63 15.89
C ILE A 133 -4.19 1.26 17.23
N LEU A 134 -3.41 2.22 17.72
CA LEU A 134 -3.72 2.94 18.96
C LEU A 134 -5.06 3.70 18.84
N LEU A 135 -5.26 4.41 17.73
CA LEU A 135 -6.52 5.11 17.46
C LEU A 135 -7.69 4.13 17.38
N ILE A 136 -7.56 3.03 16.63
CA ILE A 136 -8.58 1.98 16.56
C ILE A 136 -8.89 1.45 17.97
N GLY A 137 -7.88 1.15 18.77
CA GLY A 137 -8.05 0.69 20.16
C GLY A 137 -8.84 1.69 21.01
N ALA A 138 -8.53 2.97 20.92
CA ALA A 138 -9.27 4.03 21.62
C ALA A 138 -10.73 4.12 21.15
N LEU A 139 -10.98 4.05 19.83
CA LEU A 139 -12.34 4.06 19.28
C LEU A 139 -13.12 2.80 19.68
N VAL A 140 -12.49 1.62 19.65
CA VAL A 140 -13.11 0.37 20.11
C VAL A 140 -13.48 0.48 21.59
N SER A 141 -12.62 1.04 22.43
CA SER A 141 -12.94 1.29 23.85
C SER A 141 -14.17 2.18 24.02
N ARG A 142 -14.36 3.17 23.14
CA ARG A 142 -15.55 4.05 23.15
C ARG A 142 -16.82 3.36 22.64
N TYR A 143 -16.74 2.58 21.57
CA TYR A 143 -17.89 2.03 20.85
C TYR A 143 -18.15 0.53 21.08
N TRP A 144 -17.48 -0.09 22.06
CA TRP A 144 -17.51 -1.55 22.26
C TRP A 144 -18.92 -2.14 22.35
N ALA A 145 -19.85 -1.44 23.01
CA ALA A 145 -21.23 -1.89 23.17
C ALA A 145 -22.00 -1.86 21.85
N ASP A 146 -21.85 -0.78 21.07
CA ASP A 146 -22.52 -0.61 19.77
C ASP A 146 -21.95 -1.55 18.69
N MET A 147 -20.71 -2.00 18.88
CA MET A 147 -20.10 -3.04 18.05
C MET A 147 -20.71 -4.43 18.28
N LEU A 148 -21.20 -4.70 19.51
CA LEU A 148 -21.76 -5.99 19.92
C LEU A 148 -23.28 -6.09 19.65
N THR A 149 -23.67 -5.77 18.43
CA THR A 149 -25.05 -5.98 17.96
C THR A 149 -25.13 -7.25 17.13
N TRP A 150 -26.26 -7.97 17.20
CA TRP A 150 -26.51 -9.14 16.34
C TRP A 150 -26.40 -8.80 14.86
N THR A 151 -26.90 -7.62 14.47
CA THR A 151 -26.80 -7.09 13.11
C THR A 151 -25.33 -6.84 12.73
N GLY A 152 -24.56 -6.17 13.59
CA GLY A 152 -23.14 -5.93 13.37
C GLY A 152 -22.34 -7.23 13.22
N ALA A 153 -22.58 -8.21 14.11
CA ALA A 153 -21.95 -9.53 14.05
C ALA A 153 -22.28 -10.26 12.73
N ALA A 154 -23.54 -10.22 12.28
CA ALA A 154 -23.96 -10.81 11.01
C ALA A 154 -23.28 -10.13 9.82
N VAL A 155 -23.18 -8.80 9.81
CA VAL A 155 -22.49 -8.02 8.76
C VAL A 155 -20.99 -8.36 8.72
N VAL A 156 -20.33 -8.41 9.87
CA VAL A 156 -18.90 -8.79 9.98
C VAL A 156 -18.69 -10.21 9.44
N ALA A 157 -19.51 -11.16 9.87
CA ALA A 157 -19.41 -12.55 9.44
C ALA A 157 -19.64 -12.69 7.92
N ALA A 158 -20.68 -12.03 7.40
CA ALA A 158 -20.97 -12.01 5.96
C ALA A 158 -19.80 -11.42 5.17
N LEU A 159 -19.24 -10.29 5.61
CA LEU A 159 -18.15 -9.63 4.89
C LEU A 159 -16.83 -10.41 4.92
N LEU A 160 -16.50 -11.04 6.05
CA LEU A 160 -15.23 -11.74 6.22
C LEU A 160 -15.24 -13.17 5.68
N PHE A 161 -16.34 -13.91 5.88
CA PHE A 161 -16.39 -15.35 5.56
C PHE A 161 -17.14 -15.68 4.27
N VAL A 162 -17.97 -14.76 3.74
CA VAL A 162 -18.77 -15.01 2.54
C VAL A 162 -18.35 -14.08 1.40
N ILE A 163 -18.58 -12.77 1.57
CA ILE A 163 -18.40 -11.78 0.51
C ILE A 163 -16.94 -11.69 0.11
N ARG A 164 -16.02 -11.60 1.08
CA ARG A 164 -14.58 -11.51 0.77
C ARG A 164 -14.06 -12.76 0.07
N PRO A 165 -14.27 -13.99 0.57
CA PRO A 165 -13.81 -15.17 -0.14
C PRO A 165 -14.43 -15.31 -1.52
N ALA A 166 -15.73 -15.02 -1.68
CA ALA A 166 -16.39 -15.05 -2.98
C ALA A 166 -15.77 -14.03 -3.95
N ALA A 167 -15.59 -12.78 -3.53
CA ALA A 167 -15.01 -11.73 -4.36
C ALA A 167 -13.58 -12.07 -4.81
N ILE A 168 -12.75 -12.62 -3.92
CA ILE A 168 -11.38 -13.04 -4.26
C ILE A 168 -11.40 -14.24 -5.21
N GLN A 169 -12.30 -15.20 -4.99
CA GLN A 169 -12.40 -16.36 -5.88
C GLN A 169 -12.85 -15.97 -7.28
N LEU A 170 -13.76 -15.00 -7.39
CA LEU A 170 -14.15 -14.39 -8.67
C LEU A 170 -13.00 -13.63 -9.32
N ALA A 171 -12.27 -12.81 -8.55
CA ALA A 171 -11.11 -12.06 -9.05
C ALA A 171 -9.95 -12.96 -9.50
N LEU A 172 -9.84 -14.18 -8.95
CA LEU A 172 -8.83 -15.17 -9.31
C LEU A 172 -9.28 -16.12 -10.44
N ILE A 173 -10.45 -15.90 -11.05
CA ILE A 173 -10.86 -16.65 -12.24
C ILE A 173 -9.82 -16.41 -13.35
N GLY A 174 -9.28 -17.50 -13.92
CA GLY A 174 -8.22 -17.44 -14.94
C GLY A 174 -6.79 -17.38 -14.38
N SER A 175 -6.61 -17.32 -13.06
CA SER A 175 -5.28 -17.41 -12.46
C SER A 175 -4.72 -18.84 -12.45
N ARG A 176 -3.39 -18.98 -12.45
CA ARG A 176 -2.68 -20.27 -12.32
C ARG A 176 -2.53 -20.75 -10.86
N ALA A 177 -3.19 -20.09 -9.90
CA ALA A 177 -3.06 -20.40 -8.49
C ALA A 177 -3.79 -21.71 -8.15
N SER A 178 -3.14 -22.56 -7.34
CA SER A 178 -3.72 -23.83 -6.88
C SER A 178 -4.95 -23.59 -5.98
N ARG A 179 -5.81 -24.60 -5.83
CA ARG A 179 -7.00 -24.49 -4.96
C ARG A 179 -6.65 -24.15 -3.51
N HIS A 180 -5.48 -24.56 -3.03
CA HIS A 180 -5.00 -24.23 -1.68
C HIS A 180 -4.49 -22.79 -1.61
N GLN A 181 -3.71 -22.34 -2.60
CA GLN A 181 -3.26 -20.95 -2.70
C GLN A 181 -4.44 -19.98 -2.79
N ARG A 182 -5.44 -20.28 -3.62
CA ARG A 182 -6.65 -19.47 -3.73
C ARG A 182 -7.39 -19.34 -2.40
N ARG A 183 -7.48 -20.42 -1.63
CA ARG A 183 -8.07 -20.39 -0.28
C ARG A 183 -7.26 -19.52 0.68
N LEU A 184 -5.93 -19.64 0.67
CA LEU A 184 -5.05 -18.81 1.49
C LEU A 184 -5.16 -17.33 1.11
N ILE A 185 -5.16 -16.99 -0.18
CA ILE A 185 -5.34 -15.61 -0.65
C ILE A 185 -6.72 -15.09 -0.24
N SER A 186 -7.76 -15.93 -0.35
CA SER A 186 -9.12 -15.58 0.07
C SER A 186 -9.25 -15.41 1.59
N TRP A 187 -8.39 -16.07 2.36
CA TRP A 187 -8.33 -15.99 3.82
C TRP A 187 -7.44 -14.86 4.31
N PHE A 188 -6.34 -14.48 3.67
CA PHE A 188 -5.42 -13.45 4.18
C PHE A 188 -5.69 -12.06 3.61
N GLY A 189 -6.27 -11.17 4.44
CA GLY A 189 -6.65 -9.82 4.01
C GLY A 189 -7.19 -9.02 5.17
N ILE A 190 -6.26 -8.39 5.89
CA ILE A 190 -6.57 -7.48 6.99
C ILE A 190 -7.31 -6.27 6.42
N ARG A 191 -8.45 -5.92 7.04
CA ARG A 191 -9.15 -4.68 6.73
C ARG A 191 -8.46 -3.59 7.54
N GLY A 192 -7.96 -2.55 6.87
CA GLY A 192 -7.14 -1.53 7.53
C GLY A 192 -7.42 -0.13 7.02
N VAL A 193 -6.32 0.62 6.82
CA VAL A 193 -6.24 2.05 6.48
C VAL A 193 -7.30 2.50 5.48
N GLY A 194 -7.48 1.79 4.37
CA GLY A 194 -8.42 2.17 3.31
C GLY A 194 -9.88 2.22 3.78
N SER A 195 -10.30 1.32 4.69
CA SER A 195 -11.67 1.30 5.21
C SER A 195 -11.94 2.53 6.08
N LEU A 196 -10.95 2.91 6.89
CA LEU A 196 -11.02 4.10 7.74
C LEU A 196 -10.95 5.39 6.93
N TYR A 197 -10.12 5.43 5.88
CA TYR A 197 -10.09 6.53 4.93
C TYR A 197 -11.47 6.76 4.31
N TYR A 198 -12.11 5.72 3.76
CA TYR A 198 -13.42 5.89 3.13
C TYR A 198 -14.52 6.20 4.14
N LEU A 199 -14.45 5.69 5.37
CA LEU A 199 -15.36 6.08 6.44
C LEU A 199 -15.24 7.58 6.75
N MET A 200 -14.02 8.08 6.93
CA MET A 200 -13.77 9.49 7.22
C MET A 200 -14.17 10.38 6.04
N LEU A 201 -13.81 9.99 4.83
CA LEU A 201 -14.20 10.69 3.60
C LEU A 201 -15.72 10.78 3.48
N SER A 202 -16.43 9.68 3.77
CA SER A 202 -17.89 9.66 3.74
C SER A 202 -18.47 10.57 4.82
N LEU A 203 -17.93 10.54 6.04
CA LEU A 203 -18.39 11.40 7.15
C LEU A 203 -18.11 12.89 6.92
N GLU A 204 -17.08 13.20 6.12
CA GLU A 204 -16.73 14.56 5.73
C GLU A 204 -17.65 15.09 4.63
N GLN A 205 -17.93 14.28 3.61
CA GLN A 205 -18.66 14.71 2.41
C GLN A 205 -20.17 14.39 2.45
N GLY A 206 -20.59 13.47 3.31
CA GLY A 206 -21.93 12.92 3.35
C GLY A 206 -22.73 13.29 4.61
N PRO A 207 -24.03 12.93 4.64
CA PRO A 207 -24.91 13.22 5.77
C PRO A 207 -24.49 12.41 7.00
N ARG A 208 -23.89 13.09 7.99
CA ARG A 208 -23.39 12.45 9.22
C ARG A 208 -24.44 11.62 9.96
N ALA A 209 -25.69 12.05 9.97
CA ALA A 209 -26.77 11.35 10.65
C ALA A 209 -26.97 9.91 10.12
N GLU A 210 -26.76 9.69 8.83
CA GLU A 210 -26.90 8.36 8.20
C GLU A 210 -25.63 7.52 8.33
N LEU A 211 -24.46 8.17 8.42
CA LEU A 211 -23.16 7.50 8.40
C LEU A 211 -22.61 7.18 9.79
N LEU A 212 -22.96 7.94 10.82
CA LEU A 212 -22.54 7.69 12.20
C LEU A 212 -22.92 6.28 12.70
N PRO A 213 -24.12 5.74 12.39
CA PRO A 213 -24.47 4.36 12.76
C PRO A 213 -23.58 3.28 12.10
N LEU A 214 -22.87 3.60 11.01
CA LEU A 214 -21.97 2.65 10.34
C LEU A 214 -20.58 2.57 11.00
N VAL A 215 -20.21 3.58 11.81
CA VAL A 215 -18.89 3.67 12.45
C VAL A 215 -18.60 2.43 13.30
N PRO A 216 -19.48 1.98 14.22
CA PRO A 216 -19.23 0.78 15.03
C PRO A 216 -19.06 -0.48 14.17
N TRP A 217 -19.81 -0.60 13.07
CA TRP A 217 -19.70 -1.77 12.18
C TRP A 217 -18.38 -1.80 11.43
N VAL A 218 -17.93 -0.66 10.89
CA VAL A 218 -16.62 -0.56 10.23
C VAL A 218 -15.49 -0.86 11.22
N LEU A 219 -15.55 -0.31 12.44
CA LEU A 219 -14.59 -0.60 13.50
C LEU A 219 -14.59 -2.08 13.88
N ALA A 220 -15.77 -2.71 14.01
CA ALA A 220 -15.89 -4.13 14.32
C ALA A 220 -15.25 -4.99 13.23
N ILE A 221 -15.51 -4.69 11.95
CA ILE A 221 -14.90 -5.39 10.82
C ILE A 221 -13.37 -5.27 10.86
N VAL A 222 -12.85 -4.06 11.07
CA VAL A 222 -11.40 -3.81 11.16
C VAL A 222 -10.79 -4.58 12.33
N ALA A 223 -11.31 -4.40 13.54
CA ALA A 223 -10.79 -5.04 14.75
C ALA A 223 -10.84 -6.57 14.68
N VAL A 224 -11.99 -7.14 14.31
CA VAL A 224 -12.16 -8.59 14.15
C VAL A 224 -11.23 -9.12 13.06
N SER A 225 -11.04 -8.39 11.95
CA SER A 225 -10.09 -8.80 10.93
C SER A 225 -8.64 -8.80 11.44
N ILE A 226 -8.21 -7.77 12.19
CA ILE A 226 -6.86 -7.71 12.75
C ILE A 226 -6.62 -8.91 13.68
N VAL A 227 -7.56 -9.19 14.58
CA VAL A 227 -7.46 -10.31 15.54
C VAL A 227 -7.47 -11.66 14.82
N LEU A 228 -8.46 -11.92 13.95
CA LEU A 228 -8.60 -13.21 13.28
C LEU A 228 -7.39 -13.54 12.39
N HIS A 229 -6.90 -12.56 11.62
CA HIS A 229 -5.77 -12.79 10.73
C HIS A 229 -4.44 -12.79 11.49
N GLY A 230 -4.28 -11.92 12.49
CA GLY A 230 -3.07 -11.88 13.33
C GLY A 230 -2.82 -13.20 14.04
N ILE A 231 -3.86 -13.81 14.61
CA ILE A 231 -3.75 -15.12 15.29
C ILE A 231 -3.54 -16.25 14.27
N SER A 232 -4.17 -16.19 13.09
CA SER A 232 -4.14 -17.28 12.10
C SER A 232 -2.95 -17.26 11.13
N ALA A 233 -2.24 -16.13 10.98
CA ALA A 233 -1.15 -15.97 10.01
C ALA A 233 -0.02 -16.99 10.19
N THR A 234 0.66 -16.94 11.33
CA THR A 234 1.80 -17.82 11.64
C THR A 234 1.46 -19.32 11.57
N PRO A 235 0.38 -19.83 12.20
CA PRO A 235 0.11 -21.27 12.18
C PRO A 235 -0.28 -21.77 10.79
N LEU A 236 -1.03 -21.00 10.01
CA LEU A 236 -1.49 -21.44 8.70
C LEU A 236 -0.35 -21.43 7.67
N MET A 237 0.57 -20.45 7.76
CA MET A 237 1.78 -20.42 6.93
C MET A 237 2.71 -21.60 7.24
N ARG A 238 2.87 -21.98 8.52
CA ARG A 238 3.66 -23.17 8.91
C ARG A 238 3.09 -24.49 8.40
N ARG A 239 1.77 -24.57 8.18
CA ARG A 239 1.12 -25.76 7.59
C ARG A 239 1.19 -25.80 6.07
N TYR A 240 1.48 -24.67 5.44
CA TYR A 240 1.59 -24.56 3.99
C TYR A 240 3.04 -24.70 3.49
N ALA A 241 4.01 -24.26 4.29
CA ALA A 241 5.45 -24.46 4.05
C ALA A 241 5.85 -25.93 4.19
#